data_AF-A0A818KR80-F1
#
_entry.id   AF-A0A818KR80-F1
#
_cell.length_a   1.000
_cell.length_b   1.000
_cell.length_c   1.000
_cell.angle_alpha   90.00
_cell.angle_beta   90.00
_cell.angle_gamma   90.00
#
_symmetry.space_group_name_H-M   'P 1'
#
loop_
_entity.id
_entity.type
_entity.pdbx_description
1 polymer ?
#
loop_
_entity_poly.entity_id
_entity_poly.type
_entity_poly.pdbx_seq_one_letter_code
_entity_poly.pdbx_strand_id
1 'polypeptide(L)'
;MGTSDHWPLLITCENVGFDKNKMFPHVNWKAYEAILTLLQDFWTNEQNRGMQADEWYMNYVRFLAALKVRLTQWKEKESFRPSLPSYFIQKVKEAKRIRNKYYCEKTIFNTNEETRVLLRVLSREVKIEIAKYKSRKWQELLSKIQETHDNTNRVFWLCLSRIYKHKSLPFSKLDTGKTVLAKENEISDELYRCYSEQFKAQKADMSDPHENQIETEYLKLINKLPILNEKIEKTNFTEIKRHILKLKPKKSSGFDVVSNFISKKMPPGYINC
;
A
#
# COMPACT_ATOMS: atom_id res chain seq x y z
N MET A 1 15.85 27.99 6.88
CA MET A 1 16.22 26.75 6.18
C MET A 1 15.52 25.61 6.91
N GLY A 2 14.47 25.04 6.33
CA GLY A 2 13.67 24.00 6.96
C GLY A 2 14.19 22.63 6.57
N THR A 3 14.93 21.97 7.47
CA THR A 3 15.21 20.55 7.37
C THR A 3 13.99 19.79 7.87
N SER A 4 13.40 19.01 6.98
CA SER A 4 12.34 18.07 7.33
C SER A 4 12.91 17.03 8.30
N ASP A 5 12.50 17.06 9.57
CA ASP A 5 12.81 16.06 10.63
C ASP A 5 12.12 14.71 10.39
N HIS A 6 12.16 14.26 9.15
CA HIS A 6 11.87 12.89 8.79
C HIS A 6 13.16 12.37 8.20
N TRP A 7 14.02 11.81 9.06
CA TRP A 7 15.04 10.89 8.57
C TRP A 7 14.31 9.88 7.69
N PRO A 8 14.64 9.76 6.39
CA PRO A 8 14.15 8.64 5.63
C PRO A 8 14.81 7.43 6.27
N LEU A 9 14.10 6.78 7.19
CA LEU A 9 14.33 5.38 7.51
C LEU A 9 14.09 4.63 6.19
N LEU A 10 15.16 4.56 5.39
CA LEU A 10 15.31 3.61 4.31
C LEU A 10 15.43 2.26 5.01
N ILE A 11 14.28 1.74 5.44
CA ILE A 11 14.14 0.34 5.80
C ILE A 11 14.21 -0.39 4.45
N THR A 12 15.43 -0.59 3.96
CA THR A 12 15.70 -1.60 2.93
C THR A 12 15.58 -2.93 3.64
N CYS A 13 14.34 -3.40 3.76
CA CYS A 13 14.07 -4.75 4.17
C CYS A 13 14.42 -5.62 2.95
N GLU A 14 15.71 -5.98 2.82
CA GLU A 14 16.23 -6.76 1.69
C GLU A 14 15.57 -8.13 1.57
N ASN A 15 14.84 -8.58 2.61
CA ASN A 15 14.16 -9.85 2.66
C ASN A 15 12.71 -9.76 3.18
N VAL A 16 11.87 -8.83 2.68
CA VAL A 16 10.42 -9.10 2.71
C VAL A 16 10.15 -10.18 1.67
N GLY A 17 10.19 -11.43 2.12
CA GLY A 17 9.73 -12.57 1.33
C GLY A 17 8.30 -12.28 0.87
N PHE A 18 8.13 -11.92 -0.40
CA PHE A 18 6.81 -11.80 -1.00
C PHE A 18 6.14 -13.17 -0.99
N ASP A 19 5.09 -13.24 -0.19
CA ASP A 19 3.95 -14.16 -0.16
C ASP A 19 4.05 -15.41 -1.06
N LYS A 20 4.12 -16.59 -0.42
CA LYS A 20 4.21 -17.92 -1.05
C LYS A 20 2.97 -18.26 -1.90
N ASN A 21 1.86 -17.58 -1.67
CA ASN A 21 0.69 -17.66 -2.52
C ASN A 21 0.62 -16.35 -3.30
N LYS A 22 0.43 -16.40 -4.62
CA LYS A 22 0.25 -15.22 -5.48
C LYS A 22 -1.02 -14.42 -5.13
N MET A 23 -1.56 -14.51 -3.93
CA MET A 23 -2.76 -13.84 -3.46
C MET A 23 -2.45 -12.39 -3.15
N PHE A 24 -3.29 -11.48 -3.65
CA PHE A 24 -3.22 -10.05 -3.38
C PHE A 24 -4.52 -9.61 -2.72
N PRO A 25 -4.47 -8.78 -1.66
CA PRO A 25 -5.64 -8.29 -0.98
C PRO A 25 -6.40 -7.32 -1.90
N HIS A 26 -7.65 -7.63 -2.20
CA HIS A 26 -8.55 -6.83 -2.99
C HIS A 26 -9.76 -6.39 -2.14
N VAL A 27 -9.73 -5.14 -1.67
CA VAL A 27 -10.81 -4.57 -0.88
C VAL A 27 -11.95 -4.09 -1.78
N ASN A 28 -13.19 -4.47 -1.48
CA ASN A 28 -14.37 -3.91 -2.13
C ASN A 28 -14.70 -2.51 -1.58
N TRP A 29 -14.04 -1.49 -2.14
CA TRP A 29 -14.19 -0.10 -1.70
C TRP A 29 -15.60 0.48 -1.89
N LYS A 30 -16.39 -0.03 -2.83
CA LYS A 30 -17.78 0.42 -3.00
C LYS A 30 -18.66 -0.05 -1.84
N ALA A 31 -18.52 -1.31 -1.45
CA ALA A 31 -19.19 -1.82 -0.25
C ALA A 31 -18.70 -1.11 1.01
N TYR A 32 -17.40 -0.77 1.07
CA TYR A 32 -16.81 -0.02 2.17
C TYR A 32 -17.48 1.34 2.34
N GLU A 33 -17.57 2.12 1.25
CA GLU A 33 -18.27 3.42 1.24
C GLU A 33 -19.74 3.29 1.62
N ALA A 34 -20.45 2.30 1.06
CA ALA A 34 -21.87 2.08 1.36
C ALA A 34 -22.11 1.77 2.85
N ILE A 35 -21.30 0.90 3.45
CA ILE A 35 -21.41 0.53 4.88
C ILE A 35 -21.11 1.73 5.77
N LEU A 36 -20.11 2.55 5.43
CA LEU A 36 -19.86 3.79 6.18
C LEU A 36 -21.07 4.71 6.14
N THR A 37 -21.66 4.94 4.97
CA THR A 37 -22.86 5.78 4.83
C THR A 37 -24.02 5.22 5.65
N LEU A 38 -24.25 3.91 5.64
CA LEU A 38 -25.34 3.27 6.38
C LEU A 38 -25.15 3.34 7.90
N LEU A 39 -23.91 3.29 8.39
CA LEU A 39 -23.60 3.31 9.82
C LEU A 39 -23.29 4.71 10.35
N GLN A 40 -23.49 5.76 9.54
CA GLN A 40 -23.18 7.13 9.91
C GLN A 40 -23.94 7.56 11.17
N ASP A 41 -25.27 7.42 11.15
CA ASP A 41 -26.12 7.84 12.27
C ASP A 41 -25.79 7.07 13.56
N PHE A 42 -25.40 5.80 13.44
CA PHE A 42 -24.95 5.01 14.58
C PHE A 42 -23.69 5.64 15.22
N TRP A 43 -22.64 5.90 14.43
CA TRP A 43 -21.39 6.45 14.96
C TRP A 43 -21.53 7.88 15.49
N THR A 44 -22.37 8.69 14.85
CA THR A 44 -22.73 10.04 15.34
C THR A 44 -23.45 9.95 16.70
N ASN A 45 -24.38 9.00 16.86
CA ASN A 45 -25.08 8.81 18.13
C ASN A 45 -24.16 8.28 19.23
N GLU A 46 -23.23 7.38 18.90
CA GLU A 46 -22.22 6.89 19.86
C GLU A 46 -21.28 8.02 20.34
N GLN A 47 -20.92 8.95 19.45
CA GLN A 47 -20.13 10.13 19.82
C GLN A 47 -20.89 11.03 20.82
N ASN A 48 -22.18 11.22 20.56
CA ASN A 48 -23.05 12.09 21.37
C ASN A 48 -23.46 11.46 22.72
N ARG A 49 -23.25 10.15 22.92
CA ARG A 49 -23.56 9.43 24.17
C ARG A 49 -22.57 9.70 25.31
N GLY A 50 -21.60 10.58 25.11
CA GLY A 50 -20.68 11.01 26.16
C GLY A 50 -19.50 10.07 26.39
N MET A 51 -19.17 9.19 25.43
CA MET A 51 -17.86 8.52 25.43
C MET A 51 -16.76 9.58 25.41
N GLN A 52 -15.67 9.33 26.13
CA GLN A 52 -14.50 10.18 26.00
C GLN A 52 -13.98 10.14 24.56
N ALA A 53 -13.54 11.29 24.04
CA ALA A 53 -13.17 11.45 22.64
C ALA A 53 -12.12 10.42 22.18
N ASP A 54 -11.16 10.10 23.03
CA ASP A 54 -10.11 9.12 22.76
C ASP A 54 -10.66 7.70 22.63
N GLU A 55 -11.61 7.33 23.50
CA GLU A 55 -12.22 6.00 23.49
C GLU A 55 -13.09 5.81 22.23
N TRP A 56 -13.89 6.83 21.90
CA TRP A 56 -14.67 6.83 20.66
C TRP A 56 -13.75 6.74 19.44
N TYR A 57 -12.68 7.52 19.39
CA TYR A 57 -11.72 7.51 18.28
C TYR A 57 -11.08 6.14 18.10
N MET A 58 -10.62 5.52 19.19
CA MET A 58 -10.02 4.18 19.15
C MET A 58 -11.00 3.12 18.66
N ASN A 59 -12.26 3.17 19.10
CA ASN A 59 -13.30 2.25 18.65
C ASN A 59 -13.64 2.46 17.18
N TYR A 60 -13.70 3.71 16.73
CA TYR A 60 -13.97 4.04 15.34
C TYR A 60 -12.81 3.59 14.42
N VAL A 61 -11.55 3.82 14.81
CA VAL A 61 -10.36 3.32 14.08
C VAL A 61 -10.38 1.80 13.97
N ARG A 62 -10.67 1.10 15.07
CA ARG A 62 -10.81 -0.38 15.08
C ARG A 62 -11.92 -0.84 14.15
N PHE A 63 -13.06 -0.15 14.13
CA PHE A 63 -14.15 -0.43 13.20
C PHE A 63 -13.72 -0.26 11.74
N LEU A 64 -13.06 0.85 11.38
CA LEU A 64 -12.57 1.09 10.01
C LEU A 64 -11.59 -0.01 9.56
N ALA A 65 -10.67 -0.39 10.45
CA ALA A 65 -9.73 -1.48 10.19
C ALA A 65 -10.45 -2.82 10.00
N ALA A 66 -11.38 -3.16 10.89
CA ALA A 66 -12.16 -4.39 10.82
C ALA A 66 -13.03 -4.44 9.55
N LEU A 67 -13.66 -3.32 9.17
CA LEU A 67 -14.45 -3.21 7.95
C LEU A 67 -13.59 -3.45 6.70
N LYS A 68 -12.39 -2.86 6.65
CA LYS A 68 -11.45 -3.08 5.55
C LYS A 68 -11.09 -4.56 5.45
N VAL A 69 -10.74 -5.20 6.57
CA VAL A 69 -10.38 -6.62 6.62
C VAL A 69 -11.54 -7.49 6.12
N ARG A 70 -12.77 -7.28 6.64
CA ARG A 70 -13.95 -8.05 6.24
C ARG A 70 -14.31 -7.90 4.76
N LEU A 71 -14.04 -6.75 4.16
CA LEU A 71 -14.28 -6.48 2.75
C LEU A 71 -13.09 -6.81 1.85
N THR A 72 -12.00 -7.35 2.40
CA THR A 72 -10.83 -7.78 1.65
C THR A 72 -10.99 -9.21 1.19
N GLN A 73 -10.97 -9.42 -0.13
CA GLN A 73 -10.84 -10.75 -0.73
C GLN A 73 -9.41 -10.98 -1.18
N TRP A 74 -8.85 -12.14 -0.86
CA TRP A 74 -7.57 -12.57 -1.37
C TRP A 74 -7.75 -13.13 -2.78
N LYS A 75 -7.16 -12.47 -3.78
CA LYS A 75 -7.29 -12.87 -5.19
C LYS A 75 -5.94 -13.25 -5.75
N GLU A 76 -5.87 -14.35 -6.49
CA GLU A 76 -4.66 -14.72 -7.21
C GLU A 76 -4.27 -13.63 -8.22
N LYS A 77 -3.00 -13.22 -8.16
CA LYS A 77 -2.36 -12.35 -9.12
C LYS A 77 -1.88 -13.21 -10.25
N GLU A 78 -2.46 -12.98 -11.42
CA GLU A 78 -1.96 -13.48 -12.70
C GLU A 78 -0.47 -13.13 -12.83
N SER A 79 0.39 -14.11 -12.55
CA SER A 79 1.85 -13.92 -12.52
C SER A 79 2.48 -14.05 -13.89
N PHE A 80 1.77 -14.65 -14.85
CA PHE A 80 2.25 -14.74 -16.22
C PHE A 80 1.89 -13.46 -16.97
N ARG A 81 2.79 -12.50 -16.92
CA ARG A 81 2.81 -11.37 -17.85
C ARG A 81 4.14 -11.40 -18.57
N PRO A 82 4.22 -11.89 -19.82
CA PRO A 82 5.40 -11.62 -20.63
C PRO A 82 5.59 -10.10 -20.65
N SER A 83 6.84 -9.64 -20.49
CA SER A 83 7.16 -8.23 -20.60
C SER A 83 6.58 -7.70 -21.92
N LEU A 84 5.76 -6.66 -21.83
CA LEU A 84 5.18 -6.06 -23.03
C LEU A 84 6.32 -5.50 -23.90
N PRO A 85 6.34 -5.80 -25.21
CA PRO A 85 7.26 -5.17 -26.14
C PRO A 85 7.30 -3.65 -26.01
N SER A 86 8.46 -3.05 -26.30
CA SER A 86 8.70 -1.60 -26.21
C SER A 86 7.64 -0.76 -26.93
N TYR A 87 7.15 -1.23 -28.07
CA TYR A 87 6.05 -0.63 -28.83
C TYR A 87 4.75 -0.47 -28.00
N PHE A 88 4.34 -1.48 -27.24
CA PHE A 88 3.17 -1.38 -26.36
C PHE A 88 3.40 -0.42 -25.20
N ILE A 89 4.63 -0.39 -24.67
CA ILE A 89 5.01 0.54 -23.61
C ILE A 89 4.92 1.99 -24.13
N GLN A 90 5.36 2.26 -25.35
CA GLN A 90 5.24 3.56 -26.00
C GLN A 90 3.77 3.97 -26.20
N LYS A 91 2.92 3.06 -26.69
CA LYS A 91 1.47 3.29 -26.81
C LYS A 91 0.80 3.60 -25.46
N VAL A 92 1.16 2.89 -24.40
CA VAL A 92 0.66 3.15 -23.04
C VAL A 92 1.17 4.50 -22.50
N LYS A 93 2.43 4.87 -22.80
CA LYS A 93 3.00 6.17 -22.43
C LYS A 93 2.24 7.31 -23.13
N GLU A 94 1.94 7.17 -24.42
CA GLU A 94 1.18 8.19 -25.16
C GLU A 94 -0.25 8.32 -24.66
N ALA A 95 -0.94 7.20 -24.40
CA ALA A 95 -2.26 7.23 -23.77
C ALA A 95 -2.24 7.92 -22.39
N LYS A 96 -1.18 7.72 -21.60
CA LYS A 96 -0.98 8.43 -20.32
C LYS A 96 -0.71 9.92 -20.52
N ARG A 97 0.06 10.30 -21.55
CA ARG A 97 0.36 11.70 -21.89
C ARG A 97 -0.93 12.46 -22.21
N ILE A 98 -1.75 11.90 -23.10
CA ILE A 98 -3.05 12.46 -23.51
C ILE A 98 -4.01 12.51 -22.32
N ARG A 99 -4.04 11.45 -21.49
CA ARG A 99 -4.85 11.43 -20.25
C ARG A 99 -4.46 12.55 -19.29
N ASN A 100 -3.16 12.74 -19.07
CA ASN A 100 -2.69 13.80 -18.17
C ASN A 100 -3.02 15.19 -18.74
N LYS A 101 -2.84 15.40 -20.05
CA LYS A 101 -3.27 16.61 -20.75
C LYS A 101 -4.76 16.89 -20.54
N TYR A 102 -5.62 15.89 -20.78
CA TYR A 102 -7.07 15.99 -20.56
C TYR A 102 -7.43 16.39 -19.13
N TYR A 103 -6.84 15.76 -18.11
CA TYR A 103 -7.16 16.08 -16.72
C TYR A 103 -6.61 17.45 -16.27
N CYS A 104 -5.48 17.91 -16.81
CA CYS A 104 -4.97 19.26 -16.55
C CYS A 104 -5.84 20.33 -17.23
N GLU A 105 -6.27 20.10 -18.46
CA GLU A 105 -7.09 21.06 -19.22
C GLU A 105 -8.54 21.11 -18.69
N LYS A 106 -9.10 19.97 -18.27
CA LYS A 106 -10.44 19.89 -17.66
C LYS A 106 -10.59 20.75 -16.40
N THR A 107 -9.52 20.99 -15.66
CA THR A 107 -9.53 21.86 -14.48
C THR A 107 -9.48 23.36 -14.80
N ILE A 108 -9.13 23.74 -16.04
CA ILE A 108 -8.83 25.14 -16.41
C ILE A 108 -9.83 25.68 -17.43
N PHE A 109 -10.26 24.87 -18.41
CA PHE A 109 -11.22 25.26 -19.45
C PHE A 109 -12.36 24.25 -19.56
N ASN A 110 -13.51 24.72 -20.08
CA ASN A 110 -14.68 23.90 -20.31
C ASN A 110 -14.33 22.64 -21.13
N THR A 111 -14.95 21.53 -20.77
CA THR A 111 -14.54 20.16 -21.12
C THR A 111 -14.26 19.95 -22.62
N ASN A 112 -13.00 19.65 -23.00
CA ASN A 112 -12.66 19.29 -24.38
C ASN A 112 -13.15 17.86 -24.70
N GLU A 113 -14.32 17.79 -25.33
CA GLU A 113 -15.02 16.55 -25.65
C GLU A 113 -14.26 15.68 -26.67
N GLU A 114 -13.57 16.31 -27.64
CA GLU A 114 -12.74 15.61 -28.63
C GLU A 114 -11.60 14.84 -27.95
N THR A 115 -10.95 15.47 -26.97
CA THR A 115 -9.87 14.84 -26.20
C THR A 115 -10.40 13.69 -25.33
N ARG A 116 -11.64 13.79 -24.82
CA ARG A 116 -12.32 12.72 -24.10
C ARG A 116 -12.59 11.51 -24.99
N VAL A 117 -13.10 11.74 -26.20
CA VAL A 117 -13.36 10.70 -27.20
C VAL A 117 -12.05 10.05 -27.64
N LEU A 118 -11.03 10.84 -27.99
CA LEU A 118 -9.70 10.35 -28.35
C LEU A 118 -9.08 9.47 -27.26
N LEU A 119 -9.16 9.91 -25.99
CA LEU A 119 -8.67 9.12 -24.85
C LEU A 119 -9.39 7.78 -24.72
N ARG A 120 -10.72 7.74 -24.94
CA ARG A 120 -11.51 6.51 -24.90
C ARG A 120 -11.09 5.55 -26.02
N VAL A 121 -10.95 6.06 -27.25
CA VAL A 121 -10.54 5.28 -28.42
C VAL A 121 -9.15 4.68 -28.20
N LEU A 122 -8.15 5.52 -27.88
CA LEU A 122 -6.78 5.07 -27.64
C LEU A 122 -6.69 4.07 -26.47
N SER A 123 -7.42 4.32 -25.38
CA SER A 123 -7.43 3.39 -24.25
C SER A 123 -8.06 2.05 -24.62
N ARG A 124 -9.07 2.04 -25.48
CA ARG A 124 -9.72 0.82 -25.97
C ARG A 124 -8.80 0.05 -26.92
N GLU A 125 -8.21 0.73 -27.89
CA GLU A 125 -7.28 0.13 -28.86
C GLU A 125 -6.07 -0.49 -28.19
N VAL A 126 -5.40 0.25 -27.29
CA VAL A 126 -4.25 -0.27 -26.53
C VAL A 126 -4.63 -1.49 -25.71
N LYS A 127 -5.83 -1.51 -25.10
CA LYS A 127 -6.32 -2.69 -24.37
C LYS A 127 -6.55 -3.88 -25.30
N ILE A 128 -7.20 -3.67 -26.44
CA ILE A 128 -7.50 -4.73 -27.42
C ILE A 128 -6.19 -5.33 -27.96
N GLU A 129 -5.24 -4.50 -28.37
CA GLU A 129 -3.99 -4.99 -28.94
C GLU A 129 -3.12 -5.71 -27.89
N ILE A 130 -3.04 -5.19 -26.66
CA ILE A 130 -2.36 -5.88 -25.56
C ILE A 130 -3.02 -7.22 -25.26
N ALA A 131 -4.35 -7.27 -25.26
CA ALA A 131 -5.10 -8.51 -25.04
C ALA A 131 -4.79 -9.52 -26.16
N LYS A 132 -4.88 -9.11 -27.43
CA LYS A 132 -4.53 -9.95 -28.60
C LYS A 132 -3.08 -10.46 -28.50
N TYR A 133 -2.13 -9.59 -28.18
CA TYR A 133 -0.72 -9.97 -28.03
C TYR A 133 -0.52 -11.00 -26.91
N LYS A 134 -1.15 -10.79 -25.74
CA LYS A 134 -1.08 -11.73 -24.62
C LYS A 134 -1.71 -13.08 -24.97
N SER A 135 -2.89 -13.08 -25.59
CA SER A 135 -3.55 -14.31 -26.04
C SER A 135 -2.69 -15.08 -27.05
N ARG A 136 -2.11 -14.38 -28.03
CA ARG A 136 -1.20 -15.00 -29.00
C ARG A 136 0.05 -15.58 -28.32
N LYS A 137 0.69 -14.83 -27.42
CA LYS A 137 1.86 -15.33 -26.67
C LYS A 137 1.53 -16.50 -25.75
N TRP A 138 0.32 -16.52 -25.20
CA TRP A 138 -0.16 -17.65 -24.41
C TRP A 138 -0.38 -18.88 -25.29
N GLN A 139 -0.99 -18.72 -26.46
CA GLN A 139 -1.14 -19.80 -27.43
C GLN A 139 0.21 -20.31 -27.94
N GLU A 140 1.14 -19.42 -28.32
CA GLU A 140 2.52 -19.79 -28.69
C GLU A 140 3.22 -20.58 -27.57
N LEU A 141 3.00 -20.22 -26.31
CA LEU A 141 3.53 -20.95 -25.16
C LEU A 141 2.90 -22.34 -25.02
N LEU A 142 1.57 -22.45 -25.12
CA LEU A 142 0.86 -23.73 -25.03
C LEU A 142 1.27 -24.67 -26.18
N SER A 143 1.38 -24.15 -27.40
CA SER A 143 1.89 -24.90 -28.56
C SER A 143 3.30 -25.40 -28.30
N LYS A 144 4.19 -24.54 -27.77
CA LYS A 144 5.55 -24.95 -27.41
C LYS A 144 5.59 -26.02 -26.33
N ILE A 145 4.74 -25.92 -25.30
CA ILE A 145 4.64 -26.96 -24.25
C ILE A 145 4.17 -28.27 -24.88
N GLN A 146 3.18 -28.23 -25.75
CA GLN A 146 2.63 -29.39 -26.45
C GLN A 146 3.66 -30.04 -27.40
N GLU A 147 4.41 -29.25 -28.18
CA GLU A 147 5.52 -29.75 -29.02
C GLU A 147 6.65 -30.38 -28.19
N THR A 148 6.86 -29.91 -26.96
CA THR A 148 7.91 -30.40 -26.07
C THR A 148 7.44 -31.60 -25.22
N HIS A 149 6.13 -31.85 -25.15
CA HIS A 149 5.54 -32.96 -24.38
C HIS A 149 5.99 -34.32 -24.92
N ASP A 150 6.16 -34.44 -26.24
CA ASP A 150 6.56 -35.69 -26.90
C ASP A 150 8.09 -35.89 -26.90
N ASN A 151 8.86 -34.88 -26.46
CA ASN A 151 10.30 -34.96 -26.29
C ASN A 151 10.67 -35.40 -24.86
N THR A 152 11.85 -36.00 -24.71
CA THR A 152 12.38 -36.51 -23.42
C THR A 152 11.98 -35.64 -22.21
N ASN A 153 11.45 -36.29 -21.17
CA ASN A 153 10.87 -35.75 -19.93
C ASN A 153 11.61 -34.49 -19.39
N ARG A 154 12.94 -34.44 -19.55
CA ARG A 154 13.81 -33.31 -19.15
C ARG A 154 13.49 -31.98 -19.86
N VAL A 155 13.18 -31.96 -21.16
CA VAL A 155 12.97 -30.72 -21.92
C VAL A 155 11.61 -30.10 -21.56
N PHE A 156 10.60 -30.94 -21.34
CA PHE A 156 9.29 -30.54 -20.83
C PHE A 156 9.40 -29.83 -19.47
N TRP A 157 10.10 -30.44 -18.50
CA TRP A 157 10.32 -29.84 -17.18
C TRP A 157 11.23 -28.59 -17.21
N LEU A 158 12.18 -28.51 -18.14
CA LEU A 158 12.98 -27.29 -18.36
C LEU A 158 12.13 -26.13 -18.91
N CYS A 159 11.14 -26.42 -19.77
CA CYS A 159 10.18 -25.42 -20.24
C CYS A 159 9.24 -24.95 -19.11
N LEU A 160 8.72 -25.87 -18.31
CA LEU A 160 7.82 -25.56 -17.18
C LEU A 160 8.52 -24.86 -16.01
N SER A 161 9.73 -25.26 -15.63
CA SER A 161 10.48 -24.63 -14.54
C SER A 161 10.82 -23.15 -14.81
N ARG A 162 10.94 -22.75 -16.08
CA ARG A 162 11.09 -21.34 -16.48
C ARG A 162 9.81 -20.51 -16.26
N ILE A 163 8.64 -21.15 -16.30
CA ILE A 163 7.32 -20.54 -16.05
C ILE A 163 7.07 -20.44 -14.54
N TYR A 164 7.47 -21.47 -13.80
CA TYR A 164 7.37 -21.56 -12.34
C TYR A 164 8.72 -21.29 -11.67
N LYS A 165 9.36 -20.16 -11.98
CA LYS A 165 10.52 -19.71 -11.19
C LYS A 165 10.05 -19.40 -9.77
N HIS A 166 10.44 -20.23 -8.80
CA HIS A 166 10.38 -19.87 -7.39
C HIS A 166 11.18 -18.56 -7.23
N LYS A 167 10.52 -17.47 -6.82
CA LYS A 167 11.16 -16.15 -6.73
C LYS A 167 12.04 -15.98 -5.50
N SER A 168 11.94 -16.90 -4.55
CA SER A 168 12.95 -17.09 -3.52
C SER A 168 13.94 -18.15 -4.00
N LEU A 169 15.23 -17.80 -3.99
CA LEU A 169 16.26 -18.83 -3.97
C LEU A 169 16.01 -19.67 -2.71
N PRO A 170 15.84 -20.99 -2.80
CA PRO A 170 15.93 -21.82 -1.61
C PRO A 170 17.34 -21.62 -1.04
N PHE A 171 17.44 -20.91 0.08
CA PHE A 171 18.70 -20.81 0.81
C PHE A 171 18.72 -21.97 1.80
N SER A 172 19.67 -22.88 1.60
CA SER A 172 19.93 -24.01 2.51
C SER A 172 20.88 -23.63 3.63
N LYS A 173 21.42 -22.40 3.60
CA LYS A 173 22.41 -21.90 4.54
C LYS A 173 22.21 -20.42 4.81
N LEU A 174 22.41 -20.01 6.05
CA LEU A 174 22.38 -18.62 6.50
C LEU A 174 23.79 -18.24 7.00
N ASP A 175 24.38 -17.21 6.41
CA ASP A 175 25.65 -16.66 6.89
C ASP A 175 25.38 -15.55 7.91
N THR A 176 25.89 -15.75 9.13
CA THR A 176 25.77 -14.81 10.24
C THR A 176 27.00 -13.89 10.37
N GLY A 177 27.96 -13.99 9.45
CA GLY A 177 29.27 -13.33 9.49
C GLY A 177 30.28 -13.99 10.45
N LYS A 178 29.80 -14.75 11.44
CA LYS A 178 30.64 -15.56 12.34
C LYS A 178 30.61 -17.05 12.00
N THR A 179 29.45 -17.53 11.57
CA THR A 179 29.22 -18.95 11.25
C THR A 179 28.20 -19.10 10.14
N VAL A 180 28.33 -20.16 9.36
CA VAL A 180 27.37 -20.54 8.33
C VAL A 180 26.45 -21.62 8.91
N LEU A 181 25.21 -21.23 9.19
CA LEU A 181 24.18 -22.13 9.70
C LEU A 181 23.58 -22.91 8.53
N ALA A 182 23.43 -24.23 8.67
CA ALA A 182 22.91 -25.11 7.62
C ALA A 182 21.69 -25.93 8.05
N LYS A 183 21.39 -26.00 9.35
CA LYS A 183 20.21 -26.72 9.85
C LYS A 183 19.02 -25.77 9.93
N GLU A 184 17.84 -26.27 9.55
CA GLU A 184 16.60 -25.48 9.49
C GLU A 184 16.23 -24.84 10.83
N ASN A 185 16.37 -25.58 11.93
CA ASN A 185 16.06 -25.07 13.28
C ASN A 185 17.01 -23.92 13.67
N GLU A 186 18.32 -24.10 13.44
CA GLU A 186 19.34 -23.08 13.74
C GLU A 186 19.12 -21.81 12.92
N ILE A 187 18.78 -21.95 11.64
CA ILE A 187 18.43 -20.83 10.76
C ILE A 187 17.17 -20.10 11.28
N SER A 188 16.16 -20.85 11.70
CA SER A 188 14.88 -20.29 12.17
C SER A 188 15.06 -19.52 13.49
N ASP A 189 15.82 -20.07 14.42
CA ASP A 189 16.11 -19.46 15.73
C ASP A 189 16.92 -18.17 15.56
N GLU A 190 17.93 -18.18 14.68
CA GLU A 190 18.76 -17.01 14.44
C GLU A 190 17.99 -15.89 13.73
N LEU A 191 17.12 -16.24 12.76
CA LEU A 191 16.23 -15.27 12.15
C LEU A 191 15.24 -14.69 13.17
N TYR A 192 14.65 -15.53 14.03
CA TYR A 192 13.76 -15.09 15.10
C TYR A 192 14.48 -14.10 16.04
N ARG A 193 15.69 -14.44 16.47
CA ARG A 193 16.53 -13.57 17.32
C ARG A 193 16.79 -12.23 16.64
N CYS A 194 17.24 -12.26 15.39
CA CYS A 194 17.60 -11.07 14.62
C CYS A 194 16.41 -10.13 14.42
N TYR A 195 15.24 -10.67 14.03
CA TYR A 195 14.02 -9.87 13.92
C TYR A 195 13.50 -9.40 15.28
N SER A 196 13.56 -10.22 16.32
CA SER A 196 13.18 -9.81 17.67
C SER A 196 14.02 -8.63 18.15
N GLU A 197 15.33 -8.65 17.92
CA GLU A 197 16.22 -7.54 18.27
C GLU A 197 15.98 -6.30 17.41
N GLN A 198 15.79 -6.46 16.09
CA GLN A 198 15.53 -5.34 15.18
C GLN A 198 14.24 -4.58 15.51
N PHE A 199 13.21 -5.29 15.98
CA PHE A 199 11.91 -4.70 16.31
C PHE A 199 11.71 -4.45 17.81
N LYS A 200 12.71 -4.68 18.66
CA LYS A 200 12.66 -4.22 20.05
C LYS A 200 12.61 -2.70 20.07
N ALA A 201 11.73 -2.15 20.90
CA ALA A 201 11.73 -0.72 21.18
C ALA A 201 13.13 -0.34 21.66
N GLN A 202 13.79 0.57 20.93
CA GLN A 202 15.07 1.10 21.35
C GLN A 202 14.86 1.80 22.69
N LYS A 203 15.64 1.39 23.69
CA LYS A 203 15.68 2.10 24.96
C LYS A 203 16.53 3.33 24.76
N ALA A 204 16.05 4.48 25.25
CA ALA A 204 16.82 5.69 25.22
C ALA A 204 18.14 5.48 25.98
N ASP A 205 19.26 5.72 25.32
CA ASP A 205 20.58 5.75 25.91
C ASP A 205 20.79 7.12 26.57
N MET A 206 20.51 7.17 27.87
CA MET A 206 20.68 8.40 28.68
C MET A 206 22.15 8.84 28.81
N SER A 207 23.11 8.04 28.32
CA SER A 207 24.52 8.44 28.22
C SER A 207 24.84 9.22 26.93
N ASP A 208 23.98 9.16 25.92
CA ASP A 208 24.07 10.02 24.73
C ASP A 208 23.56 11.44 25.08
N PRO A 209 24.40 12.48 24.97
CA PRO A 209 23.99 13.86 25.19
C PRO A 209 22.78 14.29 24.36
N HIS A 210 22.59 13.74 23.16
CA HIS A 210 21.50 14.09 22.26
C HIS A 210 20.17 13.50 22.73
N GLU A 211 20.13 12.22 23.09
CA GLU A 211 18.90 11.59 23.59
C GLU A 211 18.48 12.15 24.95
N ASN A 212 19.45 12.46 25.82
CA ASN A 212 19.20 13.13 27.09
C ASN A 212 18.61 14.54 26.88
N GLN A 213 19.07 15.27 25.87
CA GLN A 213 18.50 16.58 25.51
C GLN A 213 17.06 16.44 25.01
N ILE A 214 16.76 15.45 24.16
CA ILE A 214 15.41 15.18 23.66
C ILE A 214 14.46 14.84 24.82
N GLU A 215 14.87 13.97 25.75
CA GLU A 215 14.07 13.61 26.94
C GLU A 215 13.82 14.85 27.82
N THR A 216 14.86 15.68 28.01
CA THR A 216 14.74 16.92 28.78
C THR A 216 13.77 17.91 28.13
N GLU A 217 13.79 18.05 26.80
CA GLU A 217 12.87 18.90 26.05
C GLU A 217 11.43 18.36 26.09
N TYR A 218 11.26 17.04 25.96
CA TYR A 218 9.97 16.36 26.11
C TYR A 218 9.34 16.61 27.49
N LEU A 219 10.11 16.42 28.57
CA LEU A 219 9.65 16.67 29.93
C LEU A 219 9.32 18.16 30.16
N LYS A 220 10.11 19.08 29.60
CA LYS A 220 9.82 20.52 29.64
C LYS A 220 8.52 20.87 28.91
N LEU A 221 8.23 20.23 27.77
CA LEU A 221 6.99 20.43 27.01
C LEU A 221 5.79 19.87 27.76
N ILE A 222 5.88 18.65 28.30
CA ILE A 222 4.83 18.04 29.12
C ILE A 222 4.50 18.89 30.34
N ASN A 223 5.50 19.45 31.01
CA ASN A 223 5.26 20.29 32.19
C ASN A 223 4.66 21.67 31.85
N LYS A 224 4.85 22.15 30.61
CA LYS A 224 4.29 23.44 30.16
C LYS A 224 2.88 23.31 29.58
N LEU A 225 2.52 22.16 29.01
CA LEU A 225 1.21 21.91 28.41
C LEU A 225 0.01 22.15 29.37
N PRO A 226 0.06 21.76 30.66
CA PRO A 226 -1.02 22.03 31.62
C PRO A 226 -1.15 23.50 32.02
N ILE A 227 -0.08 24.28 31.84
CA ILE A 227 0.02 25.69 32.28
C ILE A 227 -0.45 26.63 31.16
N LEU A 228 -0.45 26.16 29.90
CA LEU A 228 -0.95 26.89 28.74
C LEU A 228 -2.48 26.96 28.76
N ASN A 229 -3.01 28.06 29.28
CA ASN A 229 -4.43 28.44 29.22
C ASN A 229 -4.83 29.02 27.85
N GLU A 230 -4.09 28.70 26.79
CA GLU A 230 -4.43 29.12 25.44
C GLU A 230 -5.64 28.32 24.95
N LYS A 231 -6.70 29.04 24.57
CA LYS A 231 -7.82 28.42 23.84
C LYS A 231 -7.27 27.91 22.51
N ILE A 232 -7.08 26.60 22.39
CA ILE A 232 -6.81 25.95 21.11
C ILE A 232 -7.97 26.33 20.18
N GLU A 233 -7.64 27.10 19.13
CA GLU A 233 -8.60 27.45 18.10
C GLU A 233 -9.09 26.15 17.46
N LYS A 234 -10.40 25.89 17.58
CA LYS A 234 -10.99 24.70 16.98
C LYS A 234 -10.89 24.84 15.46
N THR A 235 -10.24 23.88 14.82
CA THR A 235 -10.12 23.84 13.36
C THR A 235 -11.50 23.84 12.71
N ASN A 236 -11.68 24.63 11.65
CA ASN A 236 -12.95 24.72 10.94
C ASN A 236 -13.12 23.51 10.01
N PHE A 237 -14.36 23.01 9.87
CA PHE A 237 -14.77 22.00 8.89
C PHE A 237 -14.18 22.20 7.48
N THR A 238 -14.17 23.45 7.01
CA THR A 238 -13.65 23.81 5.69
C THR A 238 -12.16 23.50 5.57
N GLU A 239 -11.41 23.67 6.65
CA GLU A 239 -9.98 23.40 6.70
C GLU A 239 -9.73 21.90 6.77
N ILE A 240 -10.46 21.16 7.62
CA ILE A 240 -10.37 19.70 7.72
C ILE A 240 -10.61 19.06 6.35
N LYS A 241 -11.68 19.46 5.66
CA LYS A 241 -11.99 18.99 4.31
C LYS A 241 -10.88 19.33 3.32
N ARG A 242 -10.33 20.55 3.39
CA ARG A 242 -9.19 20.99 2.56
C ARG A 242 -7.95 20.13 2.81
N HIS A 243 -7.66 19.78 4.06
CA HIS A 243 -6.55 18.91 4.43
C HIS A 243 -6.75 17.49 3.91
N ILE A 244 -7.93 16.89 4.10
CA ILE A 244 -8.25 15.54 3.59
C ILE A 244 -8.11 15.50 2.06
N LEU A 245 -8.58 16.53 1.35
CA LEU A 245 -8.45 16.61 -0.11
C LEU A 245 -6.99 16.69 -0.58
N LYS A 246 -6.12 17.38 0.17
CA LYS A 246 -4.68 17.50 -0.11
C LYS A 246 -3.90 16.20 0.11
N LEU A 247 -4.39 15.25 0.90
CA LEU A 247 -3.69 13.99 1.17
C LEU A 247 -3.43 13.20 -0.13
N LYS A 248 -2.22 12.67 -0.32
CA LYS A 248 -1.97 11.73 -1.44
C LYS A 248 -2.77 10.45 -1.17
N PRO A 249 -3.50 9.87 -2.16
CA PRO A 249 -4.35 8.69 -1.98
C PRO A 249 -3.51 7.41 -1.88
N LYS A 250 -2.66 7.34 -0.85
CA LYS A 250 -1.83 6.17 -0.54
C LYS A 250 -2.69 5.13 0.18
N LYS A 251 -2.59 3.88 -0.28
CA LYS A 251 -3.27 2.71 0.31
C LYS A 251 -2.49 2.06 1.45
N SER A 252 -1.21 2.38 1.57
CA SER A 252 -0.40 2.04 2.73
C SER A 252 -0.95 2.77 3.95
N SER A 253 -1.22 2.03 5.02
CA SER A 253 -1.63 2.58 6.31
C SER A 253 -0.42 2.91 7.18
N GLY A 254 -0.61 3.85 8.11
CA GLY A 254 0.34 4.10 9.19
C GLY A 254 0.19 3.05 10.30
N PHE A 255 0.74 3.36 11.47
CA PHE A 255 0.64 2.54 12.68
C PHE A 255 -0.81 2.29 13.12
N ASP A 256 -1.69 3.24 12.83
CA ASP A 256 -3.13 3.24 13.12
C ASP A 256 -3.97 2.39 12.15
N VAL A 257 -3.35 1.74 11.15
CA VAL A 257 -4.01 0.85 10.15
C VAL A 257 -5.00 1.59 9.22
N VAL A 258 -5.30 2.86 9.49
CA VAL A 258 -6.01 3.79 8.62
C VAL A 258 -5.03 4.34 7.58
N SER A 259 -5.49 4.49 6.35
CA SER A 259 -4.67 5.03 5.26
C SER A 259 -5.31 6.32 4.75
N ASN A 260 -4.50 7.19 4.15
CA ASN A 260 -5.02 8.38 3.46
C ASN A 260 -6.13 8.03 2.44
N PHE A 261 -6.09 6.83 1.86
CA PHE A 261 -7.15 6.33 1.00
C PHE A 261 -8.47 6.13 1.75
N ILE A 262 -8.44 5.58 2.97
CA ILE A 262 -9.63 5.43 3.83
C ILE A 262 -10.18 6.80 4.23
N SER A 263 -9.34 7.72 4.68
CA SER A 263 -9.77 9.07 5.08
C SER A 263 -10.45 9.83 3.93
N LYS A 264 -9.99 9.62 2.69
CA LYS A 264 -10.61 10.19 1.49
C LYS A 264 -11.93 9.53 1.08
N LYS A 265 -12.25 8.35 1.62
CA LYS A 265 -13.48 7.60 1.35
C LYS A 265 -14.52 7.75 2.44
N MET A 266 -14.22 8.50 3.50
CA MET A 266 -15.23 8.85 4.50
C MET A 266 -16.33 9.68 3.85
N PRO A 267 -17.61 9.34 4.08
CA PRO A 267 -18.72 10.17 3.66
C PRO A 267 -18.61 11.59 4.26
N PRO A 268 -19.06 12.63 3.56
CA PRO A 268 -18.97 14.01 4.04
C PRO A 268 -19.63 14.23 5.40
N GLY A 269 -20.66 13.45 5.72
CA GLY A 269 -21.38 13.51 6.99
C GLY A 269 -20.52 13.18 8.21
N TYR A 270 -19.51 12.32 8.08
CA TYR A 270 -18.58 12.01 9.18
C TYR A 270 -17.61 13.14 9.51
N ILE A 271 -17.45 14.10 8.61
CA ILE A 271 -16.60 15.28 8.84
C ILE A 271 -17.45 16.41 9.48
N ASN A 272 -18.78 16.34 9.37
CA ASN A 272 -19.74 17.32 9.88
C ASN A 272 -20.20 17.06 11.33
N CYS A 273 -19.87 15.90 11.91
CA CYS A 273 -20.28 15.49 13.26
C CYS A 273 -19.26 15.90 14.32
#